data_AF-A0A5S3VCW7-F1
#
_entry.id   AF-A0A5S3VCW7-F1
#
_cell.length_a   1.000
_cell.length_b   1.000
_cell.length_c   1.000
_cell.angle_alpha   90.00
_cell.angle_beta   90.00
_cell.angle_gamma   90.00
#
_symmetry.space_group_name_H-M   'P 1'
#
loop_
_entity.id
_entity.type
_entity.pdbx_description
1 polymer ?
#
loop_
_entity_poly.entity_id
_entity_poly.type
_entity_poly.pdbx_seq_one_letter_code
_entity_poly.pdbx_strand_id
1 'polypeptide(L)'
;MINKKAVVKAGLLLTAIATQGSVQADDKLQTILTNLQPSLFAPNTVSTNQFEYGSSLSPDGKKFAFVRALARFEHSAIVISHKLGDTWQTPKLLPFSGEFHDTNPYFSKDSNIFYFTSRRPVEGAGTGGFKMWQVSFNGDQFGKPKLVPGKINGGHNVIYPTVHTNKDIYFSSVIEGAKGGMDLFVSKYHPDGYGAPIEITELNTTKSDADPELSTDGKLMFYTSTRAGGLGHYDLHVSVKQKDGKWGETINLGEKINSRAMDSDPILSADGNTLFFSSDKNPEVKAVKDYQALLQRQKSIHNGLMNIYRVDITELNKYLRSKI
;
A
#
# COMPACT_ATOMS: atom_id res chain seq x y z
N MET A 1 -57.05 34.88 -22.64
CA MET A 1 -56.93 33.46 -23.03
C MET A 1 -55.46 33.08 -23.07
N ILE A 2 -55.00 32.25 -22.14
CA ILE A 2 -53.96 31.21 -22.27
C ILE A 2 -53.85 30.54 -20.89
N ASN A 3 -54.08 29.24 -20.92
CA ASN A 3 -54.23 28.29 -19.82
C ASN A 3 -52.87 27.98 -19.17
N LYS A 4 -52.70 28.13 -17.85
CA LYS A 4 -51.58 27.51 -17.12
C LYS A 4 -52.09 26.28 -16.38
N LYS A 5 -51.83 25.11 -16.96
CA LYS A 5 -52.06 23.79 -16.36
C LYS A 5 -51.15 23.62 -15.14
N ALA A 6 -51.75 23.22 -14.02
CA ALA A 6 -51.06 22.72 -12.85
C ALA A 6 -50.36 21.39 -13.17
N VAL A 7 -49.09 21.26 -12.82
CA VAL A 7 -48.35 20.00 -12.83
C VAL A 7 -48.29 19.51 -11.38
N VAL A 8 -48.99 18.41 -11.12
CA VAL A 8 -48.97 17.68 -9.85
C VAL A 8 -47.66 16.89 -9.81
N LYS A 9 -46.78 17.18 -8.84
CA LYS A 9 -45.62 16.33 -8.52
C LYS A 9 -46.11 15.09 -7.77
N ALA A 10 -46.10 13.94 -8.42
CA ALA A 10 -46.23 12.65 -7.76
C ALA A 10 -44.90 12.32 -7.05
N GLY A 11 -44.90 12.34 -5.72
CA GLY A 11 -43.80 11.81 -4.92
C GLY A 11 -43.89 10.29 -4.89
N LEU A 12 -42.91 9.59 -5.48
CA LEU A 12 -42.68 8.18 -5.18
C LEU A 12 -41.97 8.11 -3.82
N LEU A 13 -42.67 7.64 -2.79
CA LEU A 13 -42.02 7.10 -1.58
C LEU A 13 -41.51 5.70 -1.93
N LEU A 14 -40.19 5.55 -2.10
CA LEU A 14 -39.56 4.24 -1.96
C LEU A 14 -39.37 3.99 -0.45
N THR A 15 -40.20 3.13 0.12
CA THR A 15 -39.95 2.52 1.42
C THR A 15 -38.90 1.43 1.26
N ALA A 16 -37.64 1.75 1.60
CA ALA A 16 -36.61 0.74 1.79
C ALA A 16 -36.87 0.04 3.13
N ILE A 17 -37.25 -1.24 3.08
CA ILE A 17 -37.27 -2.12 4.25
C ILE A 17 -35.82 -2.55 4.48
N ALA A 18 -35.11 -1.83 5.35
CA ALA A 18 -33.85 -2.32 5.91
C ALA A 18 -34.20 -3.44 6.90
N THR A 19 -33.72 -4.65 6.62
CA THR A 19 -33.79 -5.75 7.59
C THR A 19 -32.86 -5.41 8.76
N GLN A 20 -33.30 -5.66 10.00
CA GLN A 20 -32.56 -5.33 11.24
C GLN A 20 -31.14 -5.93 11.32
N GLY A 21 -30.76 -6.82 10.40
CA GLY A 21 -29.41 -7.40 10.31
C GLY A 21 -28.37 -6.56 9.55
N SER A 22 -28.77 -5.60 8.69
CA SER A 22 -27.80 -4.79 7.92
C SER A 22 -27.30 -3.56 8.69
N VAL A 23 -28.16 -2.92 9.48
CA VAL A 23 -27.82 -1.69 10.24
C VAL A 23 -26.72 -1.93 11.27
N GLN A 24 -26.70 -3.11 11.90
CA GLN A 24 -25.78 -3.43 13.00
C GLN A 24 -24.37 -3.83 12.52
N ALA A 25 -24.23 -4.30 11.27
CA ALA A 25 -22.94 -4.63 10.67
C ALA A 25 -22.15 -3.35 10.33
N ASP A 26 -22.83 -2.31 9.87
CA ASP A 26 -22.21 -1.02 9.52
C ASP A 26 -21.78 -0.24 10.77
N ASP A 27 -22.59 -0.24 11.84
CA ASP A 27 -22.26 0.44 13.10
C ASP A 27 -21.02 -0.16 13.80
N LYS A 28 -20.90 -1.50 13.79
CA LYS A 28 -19.74 -2.19 14.39
C LYS A 28 -18.46 -1.89 13.62
N LEU A 29 -18.50 -1.96 12.28
CA LEU A 29 -17.35 -1.62 11.44
C LEU A 29 -16.95 -0.16 11.66
N GLN A 30 -17.92 0.76 11.64
CA GLN A 30 -17.66 2.18 11.85
C GLN A 30 -17.00 2.43 13.21
N THR A 31 -17.49 1.77 14.27
CA THR A 31 -16.89 1.84 15.61
C THR A 31 -15.45 1.32 15.63
N ILE A 32 -15.16 0.23 14.92
CA ILE A 32 -13.80 -0.29 14.82
C ILE A 32 -12.89 0.73 14.12
N LEU A 33 -13.32 1.26 12.97
CA LEU A 33 -12.54 2.20 12.18
C LEU A 33 -12.27 3.51 12.92
N THR A 34 -13.25 4.07 13.64
CA THR A 34 -13.08 5.32 14.41
C THR A 34 -12.20 5.14 15.65
N ASN A 35 -12.05 3.91 16.14
CA ASN A 35 -11.20 3.59 17.29
C ASN A 35 -9.74 3.30 16.92
N LEU A 36 -9.41 3.15 15.63
CA LEU A 36 -8.03 2.95 15.18
C LEU A 36 -7.12 4.10 15.66
N GLN A 37 -5.93 3.76 16.17
CA GLN A 37 -4.95 4.71 16.70
C GLN A 37 -3.61 4.57 15.96
N PRO A 38 -3.48 5.10 14.74
CA PRO A 38 -2.21 5.07 14.04
C PRO A 38 -1.17 5.98 14.72
N SER A 39 0.07 5.52 14.72
CA SER A 39 1.22 6.22 15.30
C SER A 39 2.41 6.16 14.35
N LEU A 40 3.30 7.16 14.43
CA LEU A 40 4.56 7.13 13.69
C LEU A 40 5.33 5.86 14.04
N PHE A 41 5.86 5.18 13.02
CA PHE A 41 6.66 4.00 13.23
C PHE A 41 8.13 4.35 13.52
N ALA A 42 8.64 3.89 14.66
CA ALA A 42 10.02 4.07 15.11
C ALA A 42 10.55 5.52 14.87
N PRO A 43 9.92 6.53 15.51
CA PRO A 43 10.24 7.93 15.27
C PRO A 43 11.72 8.21 15.54
N ASN A 44 12.31 9.07 14.71
CA ASN A 44 13.74 9.42 14.69
C ASN A 44 14.68 8.30 14.21
N THR A 45 14.16 7.12 13.86
CA THR A 45 14.96 6.01 13.31
C THR A 45 14.48 5.64 11.90
N VAL A 46 13.20 5.27 11.78
CA VAL A 46 12.56 4.97 10.50
C VAL A 46 11.87 6.22 9.98
N SER A 47 10.85 6.70 10.68
CA SER A 47 10.17 7.95 10.34
C SER A 47 10.94 9.13 10.92
N THR A 48 11.50 9.95 10.03
CA THR A 48 12.34 11.09 10.38
C THR A 48 11.87 12.35 9.66
N ASN A 49 12.70 13.39 9.59
CA ASN A 49 12.41 14.59 8.79
C ASN A 49 12.85 14.45 7.33
N GLN A 50 13.21 13.24 6.91
CA GLN A 50 13.53 12.89 5.53
C GLN A 50 12.31 12.26 4.85
N PHE A 51 12.47 11.85 3.58
CA PHE A 51 11.38 11.28 2.80
C PHE A 51 11.41 9.75 2.90
N GLU A 52 10.53 9.19 3.73
CA GLU A 52 10.41 7.74 3.93
C GLU A 52 9.05 7.20 3.52
N TYR A 53 9.06 6.12 2.74
CA TYR A 53 7.85 5.42 2.30
C TYR A 53 8.18 3.98 1.95
N GLY A 54 7.17 3.21 1.51
CA GLY A 54 7.31 1.88 0.90
C GLY A 54 8.13 0.93 1.77
N SER A 55 7.48 0.06 2.54
CA SER A 55 8.18 -0.76 3.53
C SER A 55 7.93 -2.26 3.41
N SER A 56 8.68 -3.03 4.18
CA SER A 56 8.42 -4.45 4.37
C SER A 56 9.06 -4.92 5.67
N LEU A 57 8.30 -5.73 6.40
CA LEU A 57 8.74 -6.36 7.65
C LEU A 57 9.12 -7.81 7.36
N SER A 58 10.29 -8.24 7.83
CA SER A 58 10.65 -9.66 7.77
C SER A 58 9.66 -10.52 8.55
N PRO A 59 9.39 -11.76 8.13
CA PRO A 59 8.44 -12.65 8.82
C PRO A 59 8.70 -12.86 10.32
N ASP A 60 9.97 -12.80 10.75
CA ASP A 60 10.35 -12.87 12.17
C ASP A 60 10.13 -11.57 12.96
N GLY A 61 9.70 -10.49 12.29
CA GLY A 61 9.46 -9.17 12.88
C GLY A 61 10.71 -8.39 13.27
N LYS A 62 11.91 -8.85 12.88
CA LYS A 62 13.20 -8.29 13.35
C LYS A 62 13.89 -7.37 12.37
N LYS A 63 13.45 -7.30 11.12
CA LYS A 63 14.07 -6.49 10.08
C LYS A 63 12.99 -5.70 9.34
N PHE A 64 13.23 -4.40 9.18
CA PHE A 64 12.32 -3.49 8.51
C PHE A 64 13.07 -2.81 7.38
N ALA A 65 12.76 -3.23 6.15
CA ALA A 65 13.25 -2.58 4.94
C ALA A 65 12.28 -1.48 4.54
N PHE A 66 12.80 -0.33 4.12
CA PHE A 66 11.99 0.79 3.67
C PHE A 66 12.75 1.68 2.69
N VAL A 67 12.04 2.56 2.01
CA VAL A 67 12.62 3.47 1.02
C VAL A 67 12.99 4.79 1.68
N ARG A 68 14.16 5.32 1.34
CA ARG A 68 14.51 6.73 1.51
C ARG A 68 14.71 7.38 0.15
N ALA A 69 14.08 8.53 -0.05
CA ALA A 69 14.08 9.21 -1.34
C ALA A 69 14.52 10.67 -1.28
N LEU A 70 14.87 11.18 -2.44
CA LEU A 70 14.89 12.62 -2.70
C LEU A 70 13.46 13.12 -2.89
N ALA A 71 13.22 14.39 -2.54
CA ALA A 71 11.92 15.03 -2.72
C ALA A 71 11.37 14.82 -4.14
N ARG A 72 10.04 14.72 -4.27
CA ARG A 72 9.34 14.46 -5.54
C ARG A 72 9.71 13.14 -6.22
N PHE A 73 10.27 12.18 -5.47
CA PHE A 73 10.63 10.86 -5.98
C PHE A 73 11.71 10.91 -7.09
N GLU A 74 12.60 11.91 -7.07
CA GLU A 74 13.66 12.07 -8.09
C GLU A 74 14.65 10.88 -8.11
N HIS A 75 14.98 10.36 -6.93
CA HIS A 75 15.78 9.16 -6.74
C HIS A 75 15.41 8.50 -5.41
N SER A 76 15.60 7.19 -5.30
CA SER A 76 15.35 6.48 -4.06
C SER A 76 16.26 5.27 -3.89
N ALA A 77 16.45 4.89 -2.63
CA ALA A 77 17.23 3.74 -2.24
C ALA A 77 16.54 2.99 -1.10
N ILE A 78 16.80 1.68 -1.03
CA ILE A 78 16.25 0.81 0.00
C ILE A 78 17.26 0.70 1.14
N VAL A 79 16.80 1.04 2.34
CA VAL A 79 17.53 0.89 3.58
C VAL A 79 16.86 -0.17 4.45
N ILE A 80 17.62 -0.72 5.40
CA ILE A 80 17.13 -1.73 6.35
C ILE A 80 17.51 -1.35 7.78
N SER A 81 16.54 -1.41 8.69
CA SER A 81 16.76 -1.34 10.14
C SER A 81 16.56 -2.72 10.75
N HIS A 82 17.38 -3.03 11.76
CA HIS A 82 17.29 -4.26 12.54
C HIS A 82 16.77 -3.95 13.94
N LYS A 83 16.00 -4.86 14.52
CA LYS A 83 15.47 -4.75 15.88
C LYS A 83 16.40 -5.47 16.87
N LEU A 84 16.92 -4.74 17.86
CA LEU A 84 17.67 -5.29 19.00
C LEU A 84 16.83 -5.09 20.27
N GLY A 85 16.35 -6.19 20.86
CA GLY A 85 15.31 -6.13 21.88
C GLY A 85 14.05 -5.45 21.33
N ASP A 86 13.65 -4.34 21.94
CA ASP A 86 12.51 -3.52 21.49
C ASP A 86 12.87 -2.29 20.66
N THR A 87 14.15 -2.11 20.34
CA THR A 87 14.66 -0.90 19.69
C THR A 87 15.13 -1.16 18.27
N TRP A 88 14.55 -0.41 17.32
CA TRP A 88 15.05 -0.34 15.95
C TRP A 88 16.37 0.42 15.90
N GLN A 89 17.35 -0.15 15.20
CA GLN A 89 18.69 0.42 15.09
C GLN A 89 18.78 1.39 13.90
N THR A 90 19.83 2.20 13.87
CA THR A 90 20.11 3.09 12.72
C THR A 90 20.09 2.29 11.41
N PRO A 91 19.27 2.70 10.42
CA PRO A 91 19.17 1.99 9.15
C PRO A 91 20.48 2.00 8.37
N LYS A 92 20.71 0.94 7.60
CA LYS A 92 21.85 0.83 6.67
C LYS A 92 21.33 0.67 5.24
N LEU A 93 22.07 1.20 4.27
CA LEU A 93 21.79 0.97 2.85
C LEU A 93 21.91 -0.52 2.54
N LEU A 94 20.95 -1.08 1.78
CA LEU A 94 21.06 -2.44 1.29
C LEU A 94 22.24 -2.55 0.30
N PRO A 95 23.00 -3.65 0.31
CA PRO A 95 24.27 -3.75 -0.43
C PRO A 95 24.10 -3.70 -1.95
N PHE A 96 22.88 -3.89 -2.45
CA PHE A 96 22.55 -3.82 -3.88
C PHE A 96 21.81 -2.55 -4.27
N SER A 97 21.53 -1.64 -3.32
CA SER A 97 20.69 -0.47 -3.55
C SER A 97 21.47 0.85 -3.54
N GLY A 98 20.93 1.86 -4.24
CA GLY A 98 21.39 3.25 -4.19
C GLY A 98 22.01 3.75 -5.49
N GLU A 99 22.62 2.86 -6.28
CA GLU A 99 23.12 3.18 -7.62
C GLU A 99 21.96 3.48 -8.59
N PHE A 100 20.86 2.73 -8.47
CA PHE A 100 19.68 2.88 -9.31
C PHE A 100 18.51 3.37 -8.47
N HIS A 101 17.44 3.81 -9.14
CA HIS A 101 16.18 4.11 -8.49
C HIS A 101 15.56 2.77 -8.04
N ASP A 102 15.75 2.42 -6.76
CA ASP A 102 15.28 1.17 -6.16
C ASP A 102 14.21 1.45 -5.10
N THR A 103 13.07 0.76 -5.20
CA THR A 103 11.90 1.00 -4.34
C THR A 103 11.11 -0.29 -4.09
N ASN A 104 10.02 -0.15 -3.33
CA ASN A 104 9.04 -1.19 -3.00
C ASN A 104 9.69 -2.50 -2.52
N PRO A 105 10.44 -2.46 -1.41
CA PRO A 105 11.03 -3.66 -0.83
C PRO A 105 9.93 -4.64 -0.41
N TYR A 106 10.18 -5.94 -0.56
CA TYR A 106 9.27 -6.97 -0.08
C TYR A 106 10.01 -8.24 0.37
N PHE A 107 9.94 -8.55 1.66
CA PHE A 107 10.31 -9.86 2.18
C PHE A 107 9.25 -10.89 1.78
N SER A 108 9.66 -11.94 1.07
CA SER A 108 8.82 -13.13 0.92
C SER A 108 8.47 -13.72 2.29
N LYS A 109 7.28 -14.34 2.39
CA LYS A 109 6.80 -14.93 3.65
C LYS A 109 7.68 -16.11 4.12
N ASP A 110 8.38 -16.79 3.21
CA ASP A 110 9.36 -17.84 3.54
C ASP A 110 10.77 -17.28 3.87
N SER A 111 10.95 -15.97 3.79
CA SER A 111 12.19 -15.23 4.06
C SER A 111 13.40 -15.57 3.19
N ASN A 112 13.27 -16.41 2.17
CA ASN A 112 14.43 -16.83 1.37
C ASN A 112 14.70 -15.90 0.19
N ILE A 113 13.69 -15.11 -0.21
CA ILE A 113 13.78 -14.18 -1.31
C ILE A 113 13.33 -12.79 -0.85
N PHE A 114 14.10 -11.78 -1.25
CA PHE A 114 13.70 -10.39 -1.11
C PHE A 114 13.45 -9.81 -2.49
N TYR A 115 12.25 -9.29 -2.70
CA TYR A 115 11.83 -8.65 -3.93
C TYR A 115 11.95 -7.14 -3.79
N PHE A 116 12.19 -6.46 -4.90
CA PHE A 116 12.17 -5.01 -4.99
C PHE A 116 11.94 -4.59 -6.44
N THR A 117 11.68 -3.31 -6.64
CA THR A 117 11.48 -2.73 -7.97
C THR A 117 12.62 -1.78 -8.26
N SER A 118 13.12 -1.78 -9.50
CA SER A 118 14.30 -1.01 -9.86
C SER A 118 14.27 -0.55 -11.31
N ARG A 119 14.82 0.64 -11.56
CA ARG A 119 15.13 1.15 -12.92
C ARG A 119 16.51 0.72 -13.42
N ARG A 120 17.14 -0.27 -12.77
CA ARG A 120 18.40 -0.87 -13.24
C ARG A 120 18.25 -1.37 -14.68
N PRO A 121 19.26 -1.17 -15.55
CA PRO A 121 19.22 -1.63 -16.93
C PRO A 121 18.95 -3.13 -17.05
N VAL A 122 18.10 -3.48 -18.00
CA VAL A 122 17.86 -4.86 -18.42
C VAL A 122 18.34 -4.97 -19.87
N GLU A 123 19.22 -5.93 -20.12
CA GLU A 123 19.75 -6.17 -21.47
C GLU A 123 18.60 -6.45 -22.46
N GLY A 124 18.61 -5.75 -23.59
CA GLY A 124 17.57 -5.87 -24.62
C GLY A 124 16.22 -5.22 -24.29
N ALA A 125 16.08 -4.57 -23.12
CA ALA A 125 14.88 -3.80 -22.77
C ALA A 125 15.08 -2.29 -23.01
N GLY A 126 13.97 -1.56 -23.20
CA GLY A 126 13.98 -0.09 -23.20
C GLY A 126 14.42 0.49 -21.86
N THR A 127 14.89 1.74 -21.87
CA THR A 127 15.40 2.42 -20.68
C THR A 127 14.28 3.00 -19.80
N GLY A 128 14.51 3.11 -18.49
CA GLY A 128 13.75 3.98 -17.58
C GLY A 128 12.52 3.38 -16.89
N GLY A 129 12.01 2.23 -17.31
CA GLY A 129 10.89 1.56 -16.65
C GLY A 129 11.30 0.79 -15.37
N PHE A 130 10.45 0.80 -14.34
CA PHE A 130 10.62 -0.08 -13.18
C PHE A 130 10.35 -1.52 -13.56
N LYS A 131 11.30 -2.39 -13.23
CA LYS A 131 11.17 -3.85 -13.32
C LYS A 131 11.25 -4.47 -11.95
N MET A 132 10.73 -5.67 -11.81
CA MET A 132 10.81 -6.44 -10.58
C MET A 132 12.07 -7.28 -10.55
N TRP A 133 12.81 -7.12 -9.45
CA TRP A 133 14.06 -7.80 -9.16
C TRP A 133 13.92 -8.61 -7.87
N GLN A 134 14.77 -9.62 -7.74
CA GLN A 134 14.87 -10.46 -6.56
C GLN A 134 16.32 -10.68 -6.17
N VAL A 135 16.55 -10.88 -4.87
CA VAL A 135 17.82 -11.35 -4.30
C VAL A 135 17.54 -12.51 -3.36
N SER A 136 18.46 -13.47 -3.29
CA SER A 136 18.44 -14.46 -2.21
C SER A 136 18.73 -13.78 -0.88
N PHE A 137 18.07 -14.23 0.18
CA PHE A 137 18.30 -13.77 1.54
C PHE A 137 18.44 -14.99 2.45
N ASN A 138 19.51 -15.05 3.24
CA ASN A 138 19.77 -16.18 4.16
C ASN A 138 19.48 -15.85 5.63
N GLY A 139 18.75 -14.77 5.88
CA GLY A 139 18.50 -14.24 7.21
C GLY A 139 19.39 -13.05 7.58
N ASP A 140 20.61 -12.94 7.05
CA ASP A 140 21.51 -11.82 7.36
C ASP A 140 22.20 -11.19 6.14
N GLN A 141 22.37 -11.95 5.06
CA GLN A 141 23.08 -11.53 3.86
C GLN A 141 22.16 -11.58 2.63
N PHE A 142 22.35 -10.60 1.76
CA PHE A 142 21.69 -10.51 0.46
C PHE A 142 22.62 -10.96 -0.66
N GLY A 143 22.09 -11.73 -1.60
CA GLY A 143 22.79 -12.14 -2.82
C GLY A 143 22.85 -11.02 -3.87
N LYS A 144 23.22 -11.41 -5.10
CA LYS A 144 23.22 -10.51 -6.25
C LYS A 144 21.81 -10.35 -6.83
N PRO A 145 21.39 -9.13 -7.23
CA PRO A 145 20.13 -8.90 -7.91
C PRO A 145 19.99 -9.74 -9.18
N LYS A 146 18.80 -10.31 -9.36
CA LYS A 146 18.38 -10.98 -10.58
C LYS A 146 17.01 -10.45 -10.98
N LEU A 147 16.80 -10.26 -12.28
CA LEU A 147 15.47 -9.95 -12.79
C LEU A 147 14.52 -11.10 -12.43
N VAL A 148 13.30 -10.79 -11.99
CA VAL A 148 12.28 -11.82 -11.78
C VAL A 148 11.94 -12.45 -13.15
N PRO A 149 12.05 -13.78 -13.29
CA PRO A 149 11.96 -14.46 -14.58
C PRO A 149 10.51 -14.52 -15.10
N GLY A 150 10.38 -14.71 -16.41
CA GLY A 150 9.09 -14.88 -17.09
C GLY A 150 8.54 -13.59 -17.69
N LYS A 151 7.22 -13.55 -17.88
CA LYS A 151 6.50 -12.51 -18.61
C LYS A 151 5.97 -11.37 -17.73
N ILE A 152 6.26 -11.39 -16.42
CA ILE A 152 5.89 -10.32 -15.49
C ILE A 152 6.55 -8.97 -15.85
N ASN A 153 7.79 -9.01 -16.33
CA ASN A 153 8.60 -7.84 -16.67
C ASN A 153 8.43 -7.45 -18.15
N GLY A 154 7.20 -7.16 -18.59
CA GLY A 154 6.88 -6.77 -19.96
C GLY A 154 7.27 -5.33 -20.33
N GLY A 155 6.66 -4.77 -21.38
CA GLY A 155 6.85 -3.39 -21.85
C GLY A 155 6.28 -2.29 -20.95
N HIS A 156 5.93 -2.62 -19.71
CA HIS A 156 5.25 -1.75 -18.73
C HIS A 156 6.09 -1.61 -17.45
N ASN A 157 5.65 -0.75 -16.54
CA ASN A 157 6.22 -0.69 -15.18
C ASN A 157 5.71 -1.84 -14.33
N VAL A 158 6.51 -2.30 -13.38
CA VAL A 158 6.09 -3.28 -12.39
C VAL A 158 6.52 -2.74 -11.03
N ILE A 159 5.55 -2.39 -10.19
CA ILE A 159 5.78 -1.72 -8.91
C ILE A 159 4.94 -2.34 -7.79
N TYR A 160 5.33 -2.12 -6.53
CA TYR A 160 4.64 -2.61 -5.32
C TYR A 160 4.38 -4.14 -5.30
N PRO A 161 5.44 -4.98 -5.29
CA PRO A 161 5.28 -6.41 -5.28
C PRO A 161 4.78 -6.89 -3.92
N THR A 162 3.81 -7.81 -3.96
CA THR A 162 3.39 -8.64 -2.83
C THR A 162 3.38 -10.10 -3.23
N VAL A 163 4.12 -10.93 -2.50
CA VAL A 163 4.29 -12.35 -2.83
C VAL A 163 3.48 -13.21 -1.88
N HIS A 164 2.50 -13.92 -2.44
CA HIS A 164 1.68 -14.86 -1.69
C HIS A 164 2.43 -16.16 -1.40
N THR A 165 1.92 -16.96 -0.46
CA THR A 165 2.53 -18.25 -0.06
C THR A 165 2.53 -19.30 -1.18
N ASN A 166 1.64 -19.19 -2.16
CA ASN A 166 1.66 -19.98 -3.39
C ASN A 166 2.65 -19.45 -4.46
N LYS A 167 3.46 -18.45 -4.11
CA LYS A 167 4.44 -17.73 -4.94
C LYS A 167 3.87 -16.79 -5.98
N ASP A 168 2.55 -16.68 -6.14
CA ASP A 168 1.95 -15.66 -7.01
C ASP A 168 2.37 -14.25 -6.56
N ILE A 169 2.63 -13.38 -7.53
CA ILE A 169 3.01 -11.98 -7.27
C ILE A 169 1.85 -11.08 -7.63
N TYR A 170 1.41 -10.29 -6.66
CA TYR A 170 0.47 -9.19 -6.81
C TYR A 170 1.26 -7.89 -6.95
N PHE A 171 0.86 -7.00 -7.84
CA PHE A 171 1.60 -5.77 -8.11
C PHE A 171 0.71 -4.72 -8.79
N SER A 172 1.24 -3.51 -8.94
CA SER A 172 0.58 -2.44 -9.68
C SER A 172 1.29 -2.11 -10.98
N SER A 173 0.52 -1.74 -12.00
CA SER A 173 1.06 -1.37 -13.30
C SER A 173 0.13 -0.42 -14.05
N VAL A 174 0.70 0.24 -15.06
CA VAL A 174 -0.03 0.94 -16.12
C VAL A 174 0.14 0.09 -17.38
N ILE A 175 -0.92 -0.59 -17.81
CA ILE A 175 -0.92 -1.45 -19.00
C ILE A 175 -1.99 -0.95 -19.96
N GLU A 176 -1.63 -0.75 -21.22
CA GLU A 176 -2.58 -0.30 -22.25
C GLU A 176 -3.77 -1.26 -22.36
N GLY A 177 -4.98 -0.71 -22.34
CA GLY A 177 -6.23 -1.48 -22.39
C GLY A 177 -6.76 -1.96 -21.04
N ALA A 178 -6.02 -1.74 -19.94
CA ALA A 178 -6.54 -1.95 -18.59
C ALA A 178 -7.53 -0.84 -18.18
N LYS A 179 -8.25 -1.08 -17.09
CA LYS A 179 -9.44 -0.31 -16.71
C LYS A 179 -9.15 1.13 -16.29
N GLY A 180 -8.02 1.37 -15.65
CA GLY A 180 -7.71 2.60 -14.93
C GLY A 180 -6.40 3.28 -15.35
N GLY A 181 -5.92 4.16 -14.47
CA GLY A 181 -4.61 4.79 -14.62
C GLY A 181 -3.51 3.84 -14.16
N MET A 182 -3.43 3.62 -12.85
CA MET A 182 -2.71 2.51 -12.24
C MET A 182 -3.73 1.42 -11.90
N ASP A 183 -3.40 0.16 -12.16
CA ASP A 183 -4.26 -0.99 -11.92
C ASP A 183 -3.53 -2.07 -11.13
N LEU A 184 -4.31 -2.89 -10.41
CA LEU A 184 -3.85 -4.06 -9.68
C LEU A 184 -3.82 -5.29 -10.59
N PHE A 185 -2.71 -6.04 -10.52
CA PHE A 185 -2.49 -7.26 -11.29
C PHE A 185 -2.00 -8.38 -10.39
N VAL A 186 -2.20 -9.61 -10.86
CA VAL A 186 -1.52 -10.81 -10.37
C VAL A 186 -0.77 -11.48 -11.51
N SER A 187 0.44 -11.96 -11.23
CA SER A 187 1.18 -12.86 -12.10
C SER A 187 1.34 -14.21 -11.42
N LYS A 188 0.93 -15.27 -12.13
CA LYS A 188 0.96 -16.64 -11.63
C LYS A 188 2.37 -17.23 -11.69
N TYR A 189 2.76 -17.91 -10.62
CA TYR A 189 4.03 -18.63 -10.61
C TYR A 189 3.93 -19.93 -11.42
N HIS A 190 4.91 -20.15 -12.29
CA HIS A 190 5.16 -21.42 -12.98
C HIS A 190 6.62 -21.84 -12.78
N PRO A 191 6.96 -23.14 -12.95
CA PRO A 191 8.34 -23.62 -12.80
C PRO A 191 9.35 -22.91 -13.71
N ASP A 192 8.93 -22.44 -14.88
CA ASP A 192 9.73 -21.72 -15.88
C ASP A 192 9.72 -20.20 -15.71
N GLY A 193 8.93 -19.66 -14.79
CA GLY A 193 8.88 -18.23 -14.48
C GLY A 193 7.46 -17.73 -14.19
N TYR A 194 7.32 -16.41 -14.10
CA TYR A 194 6.04 -15.76 -13.85
C TYR A 194 5.25 -15.57 -15.15
N GLY A 195 3.94 -15.79 -15.10
CA GLY A 195 3.02 -15.57 -16.22
C GLY A 195 2.89 -14.10 -16.62
N ALA A 196 2.13 -13.85 -17.70
CA ALA A 196 1.76 -12.49 -18.05
C ALA A 196 0.85 -11.87 -16.96
N PRO A 197 0.83 -10.53 -16.80
CA PRO A 197 -0.07 -9.84 -15.89
C PRO A 197 -1.54 -10.21 -16.13
N ILE A 198 -2.26 -10.58 -15.07
CA ILE A 198 -3.71 -10.80 -15.07
C ILE A 198 -4.34 -9.71 -14.21
N GLU A 199 -5.22 -8.91 -14.81
CA GLU A 199 -5.89 -7.81 -14.14
C GLU A 199 -6.85 -8.33 -13.04
N ILE A 200 -6.87 -7.67 -11.89
CA ILE A 200 -7.83 -7.93 -10.80
C ILE A 200 -9.05 -7.03 -10.98
N THR A 201 -9.84 -7.35 -12.00
CA THR A 201 -10.94 -6.51 -12.50
C THR A 201 -12.01 -6.16 -11.46
N GLU A 202 -12.18 -7.00 -10.44
CA GLU A 202 -13.12 -6.80 -9.33
C GLU A 202 -12.73 -5.65 -8.40
N LEU A 203 -11.43 -5.35 -8.29
CA LEU A 203 -10.92 -4.28 -7.42
C LEU A 203 -10.63 -3.00 -8.19
N ASN A 204 -10.16 -3.11 -9.43
CA ASN A 204 -9.80 -1.96 -10.25
C ASN A 204 -11.02 -1.10 -10.57
N THR A 205 -10.77 0.18 -10.75
CA THR A 205 -11.73 1.21 -11.14
C THR A 205 -11.22 1.95 -12.38
N THR A 206 -11.97 2.94 -12.88
CA THR A 206 -11.46 3.85 -13.92
C THR A 206 -10.51 4.91 -13.37
N LYS A 207 -10.19 4.85 -12.07
CA LYS A 207 -9.24 5.71 -11.36
C LYS A 207 -7.91 4.98 -11.22
N SER A 208 -7.13 5.32 -10.21
CA SER A 208 -5.90 4.59 -9.90
C SER A 208 -6.11 3.70 -8.69
N ASP A 209 -5.78 2.43 -8.83
CA ASP A 209 -5.78 1.40 -7.78
C ASP A 209 -4.39 0.77 -7.72
N ALA A 210 -3.73 0.84 -6.57
CA ALA A 210 -2.30 0.56 -6.44
C ALA A 210 -1.94 -0.09 -5.09
N ASP A 211 -0.67 -0.47 -4.97
CA ASP A 211 0.00 -0.90 -3.74
C ASP A 211 -0.69 -2.09 -3.04
N PRO A 212 -0.86 -3.25 -3.72
CA PRO A 212 -1.55 -4.39 -3.12
C PRO A 212 -0.71 -5.00 -1.99
N GLU A 213 -1.33 -5.25 -0.84
CA GLU A 213 -0.84 -6.14 0.21
C GLU A 213 -1.90 -7.19 0.53
N LEU A 214 -1.46 -8.44 0.47
CA LEU A 214 -2.31 -9.61 0.63
C LEU A 214 -2.02 -10.25 2.00
N SER A 215 -3.07 -10.58 2.74
CA SER A 215 -2.91 -11.37 3.96
C SER A 215 -2.26 -12.73 3.66
N THR A 216 -1.54 -13.29 4.64
CA THR A 216 -0.81 -14.56 4.49
C THR A 216 -1.66 -15.71 3.95
N ASP A 217 -2.96 -15.73 4.30
CA ASP A 217 -3.93 -16.73 3.86
C ASP A 217 -4.69 -16.36 2.57
N GLY A 218 -4.36 -15.23 1.94
CA GLY A 218 -4.90 -14.81 0.65
C GLY A 218 -6.35 -14.32 0.69
N LYS A 219 -6.88 -13.97 1.87
CA LYS A 219 -8.30 -13.64 2.07
C LYS A 219 -8.61 -12.15 2.20
N LEU A 220 -7.62 -11.33 2.57
CA LEU A 220 -7.77 -9.88 2.68
C LEU A 220 -6.79 -9.21 1.72
N MET A 221 -7.27 -8.26 0.93
CA MET A 221 -6.44 -7.38 0.09
C MET A 221 -6.54 -5.97 0.64
N PHE A 222 -5.44 -5.46 1.15
CA PHE A 222 -5.24 -4.04 1.45
C PHE A 222 -4.59 -3.39 0.24
N TYR A 223 -5.00 -2.18 -0.10
CA TYR A 223 -4.48 -1.46 -1.26
C TYR A 223 -4.83 0.02 -1.17
N THR A 224 -4.24 0.84 -2.03
CA THR A 224 -4.59 2.26 -2.13
C THR A 224 -5.41 2.57 -3.38
N SER A 225 -6.27 3.58 -3.33
CA SER A 225 -7.14 3.96 -4.43
C SER A 225 -7.43 5.45 -4.48
N THR A 226 -7.61 6.00 -5.68
CA THR A 226 -8.15 7.36 -5.93
C THR A 226 -9.63 7.33 -6.32
N ARG A 227 -10.34 6.25 -5.98
CA ARG A 227 -11.80 6.12 -6.19
C ARG A 227 -12.59 7.21 -5.47
N ALA A 228 -13.79 7.48 -5.99
CA ALA A 228 -14.70 8.44 -5.36
C ALA A 228 -15.11 8.02 -3.94
N GLY A 229 -15.38 9.00 -3.08
CA GLY A 229 -15.71 8.77 -1.66
C GLY A 229 -14.50 8.72 -0.72
N GLY A 230 -13.30 8.98 -1.26
CA GLY A 230 -12.07 9.16 -0.51
C GLY A 230 -11.94 10.52 0.22
N LEU A 231 -10.92 10.64 1.07
CA LEU A 231 -10.54 11.85 1.81
C LEU A 231 -9.44 12.66 1.11
N GLY A 232 -8.47 11.97 0.51
CA GLY A 232 -7.25 12.55 -0.02
C GLY A 232 -7.02 12.24 -1.49
N HIS A 233 -5.75 12.20 -1.90
CA HIS A 233 -5.37 11.75 -3.24
C HIS A 233 -5.49 10.23 -3.34
N TYR A 234 -4.63 9.53 -2.62
CA TYR A 234 -4.67 8.07 -2.45
C TYR A 234 -5.14 7.77 -1.04
N ASP A 235 -6.12 6.88 -0.91
CA ASP A 235 -6.62 6.40 0.38
C ASP A 235 -6.46 4.90 0.49
N LEU A 236 -6.22 4.40 1.70
CA LEU A 236 -6.16 2.98 1.99
C LEU A 236 -7.55 2.36 2.10
N HIS A 237 -7.65 1.20 1.49
CA HIS A 237 -8.84 0.37 1.38
C HIS A 237 -8.54 -1.08 1.71
N VAL A 238 -9.59 -1.84 2.02
CA VAL A 238 -9.52 -3.30 2.17
C VAL A 238 -10.70 -3.99 1.49
N SER A 239 -10.45 -5.14 0.86
CA SER A 239 -11.49 -6.04 0.34
C SER A 239 -11.31 -7.46 0.89
N VAL A 240 -12.44 -8.13 1.11
CA VAL A 240 -12.51 -9.51 1.60
C VAL A 240 -12.81 -10.45 0.45
N LYS A 241 -11.99 -11.49 0.30
CA LYS A 241 -12.21 -12.54 -0.68
C LYS A 241 -13.40 -13.42 -0.26
N GLN A 242 -14.37 -13.53 -1.15
CA GLN A 242 -15.62 -14.25 -0.94
C GLN A 242 -15.45 -15.76 -1.19
N LYS A 243 -16.45 -16.55 -0.78
CA LYS A 243 -16.44 -18.03 -0.91
C LYS A 243 -16.34 -18.52 -2.36
N ASP A 244 -16.80 -17.73 -3.32
CA ASP A 244 -16.68 -18.03 -4.76
C ASP A 244 -15.29 -17.69 -5.34
N GLY A 245 -14.38 -17.18 -4.50
CA GLY A 245 -13.02 -16.82 -4.87
C GLY A 245 -12.86 -15.39 -5.40
N LYS A 246 -13.93 -14.62 -5.53
CA LYS A 246 -13.88 -13.22 -6.01
C LYS A 246 -13.62 -12.25 -4.87
N TRP A 247 -13.10 -11.07 -5.20
CA TRP A 247 -13.01 -9.97 -4.25
C TRP A 247 -14.37 -9.33 -4.02
N GLY A 248 -14.73 -9.09 -2.76
CA GLY A 248 -15.97 -8.44 -2.38
C GLY A 248 -15.90 -6.92 -2.48
N GLU A 249 -16.95 -6.26 -1.98
CA GLU A 249 -17.01 -4.81 -1.87
C GLU A 249 -15.81 -4.26 -1.09
N THR A 250 -15.34 -3.09 -1.52
CA THR A 250 -14.20 -2.43 -0.91
C THR A 250 -14.63 -1.53 0.23
N ILE A 251 -13.94 -1.64 1.36
CA ILE A 251 -14.11 -0.82 2.55
C ILE A 251 -13.00 0.24 2.58
N ASN A 252 -13.35 1.52 2.71
CA ASN A 252 -12.38 2.59 3.02
C ASN A 252 -11.99 2.53 4.51
N LEU A 253 -10.70 2.65 4.84
CA LEU A 253 -10.22 2.51 6.23
C LEU A 253 -10.52 3.73 7.13
N GLY A 254 -11.16 4.76 6.60
CA GLY A 254 -11.69 5.90 7.35
C GLY A 254 -10.63 6.91 7.78
N GLU A 255 -11.10 8.02 8.35
CA GLU A 255 -10.31 9.23 8.66
C GLU A 255 -9.23 9.07 9.74
N LYS A 256 -9.19 7.93 10.45
CA LYS A 256 -8.10 7.64 11.37
C LYS A 256 -6.85 7.26 10.59
N ILE A 257 -7.01 6.41 9.57
CA ILE A 257 -5.92 5.93 8.72
C ILE A 257 -5.67 6.92 7.58
N ASN A 258 -6.72 7.25 6.85
CA ASN A 258 -6.69 8.11 5.68
C ASN A 258 -6.75 9.59 6.06
N SER A 259 -6.12 10.42 5.23
CA SER A 259 -5.94 11.84 5.46
C SER A 259 -6.39 12.64 4.24
N ARG A 260 -6.29 13.97 4.30
CA ARG A 260 -6.53 14.83 3.12
C ARG A 260 -5.36 14.87 2.14
N ALA A 261 -4.32 14.10 2.41
CA ALA A 261 -3.07 14.08 1.67
C ALA A 261 -2.95 12.74 0.90
N MET A 262 -1.77 12.14 0.82
CA MET A 262 -1.52 10.84 0.21
C MET A 262 -1.29 9.78 1.30
N ASP A 263 -2.07 8.69 1.26
CA ASP A 263 -1.93 7.52 2.12
C ASP A 263 -1.78 6.26 1.28
N SER A 264 -0.64 5.59 1.40
CA SER A 264 -0.17 4.58 0.42
C SER A 264 0.65 3.46 1.08
N ASP A 265 1.15 2.53 0.27
CA ASP A 265 2.04 1.44 0.70
C ASP A 265 1.53 0.65 1.93
N PRO A 266 0.36 -0.01 1.89
CA PRO A 266 -0.02 -0.89 2.99
C PRO A 266 0.92 -2.10 3.06
N ILE A 267 1.31 -2.51 4.25
CA ILE A 267 2.04 -3.76 4.51
C ILE A 267 1.59 -4.36 5.85
N LEU A 268 1.44 -5.69 5.91
CA LEU A 268 0.99 -6.37 7.12
C LEU A 268 2.16 -7.02 7.88
N SER A 269 2.06 -7.04 9.20
CA SER A 269 2.84 -7.97 10.03
C SER A 269 2.51 -9.43 9.68
N ALA A 270 3.40 -10.35 10.02
CA ALA A 270 3.23 -11.77 9.69
C ALA A 270 1.93 -12.39 10.27
N ASP A 271 1.50 -11.91 11.44
CA ASP A 271 0.24 -12.31 12.08
C ASP A 271 -1.00 -11.57 11.52
N GLY A 272 -0.81 -10.58 10.65
CA GLY A 272 -1.86 -9.79 10.02
C GLY A 272 -2.55 -8.78 10.95
N ASN A 273 -2.03 -8.56 12.16
CA ASN A 273 -2.67 -7.70 13.16
C ASN A 273 -2.10 -6.29 13.24
N THR A 274 -0.96 -6.02 12.62
CA THR A 274 -0.42 -4.67 12.48
C THR A 274 -0.38 -4.29 11.01
N LEU A 275 -0.99 -3.16 10.68
CA LEU A 275 -0.86 -2.52 9.38
C LEU A 275 0.19 -1.41 9.48
N PHE A 276 1.16 -1.42 8.56
CA PHE A 276 2.08 -0.32 8.31
C PHE A 276 1.66 0.38 7.02
N PHE A 277 1.88 1.69 6.95
CA PHE A 277 1.56 2.48 5.77
C PHE A 277 2.37 3.76 5.68
N SER A 278 2.49 4.31 4.48
CA SER A 278 3.10 5.62 4.22
C SER A 278 2.03 6.71 4.23
N SER A 279 2.35 7.88 4.78
CA SER A 279 1.47 9.05 4.73
C SER A 279 2.28 10.34 4.73
N ASP A 280 1.95 11.28 3.86
CA ASP A 280 2.49 12.65 3.86
C ASP A 280 1.58 13.63 4.65
N LYS A 281 0.70 13.08 5.50
CA LYS A 281 -0.17 13.89 6.36
C LYS A 281 0.65 14.88 7.19
N ASN A 282 0.25 16.15 7.10
CA ASN A 282 0.81 17.21 7.93
C ASN A 282 -0.25 17.71 8.92
N PRO A 283 -0.34 17.12 10.13
CA PRO A 283 -1.41 17.45 11.08
C PRO A 283 -1.35 18.89 11.60
N GLU A 284 -0.25 19.62 11.39
CA GLU A 284 -0.07 20.98 11.92
C GLU A 284 0.41 21.98 10.87
N VAL A 285 -0.36 22.25 9.81
CA VAL A 285 -0.08 23.41 8.93
C VAL A 285 -0.44 24.72 9.63
N LYS A 286 0.35 25.09 10.65
CA LYS A 286 0.31 26.37 11.36
C LYS A 286 1.29 27.35 10.71
N ALA A 287 0.84 28.60 10.54
CA ALA A 287 1.74 29.69 10.17
C ALA A 287 2.87 29.83 11.20
N VAL A 288 4.09 30.05 10.73
CA VAL A 288 5.25 30.31 11.57
C VAL A 288 5.44 31.82 11.72
N LYS A 289 5.90 32.28 12.88
CA LYS A 289 5.96 33.71 13.23
C LYS A 289 7.28 34.39 12.85
N ASP A 290 8.34 33.62 12.64
CA ASP A 290 9.68 34.10 12.32
C ASP A 290 10.49 33.05 11.55
N TYR A 291 11.68 33.45 11.10
CA TYR A 291 12.58 32.62 10.30
C TYR A 291 13.10 31.39 11.06
N GLN A 292 13.35 31.48 12.38
CA GLN A 292 13.85 30.35 13.16
C GLN A 292 12.76 29.28 13.34
N ALA A 293 11.52 29.71 13.59
CA ALA A 293 10.36 28.82 13.61
C ALA A 293 10.16 28.11 12.26
N LEU A 294 10.40 28.81 11.14
CA LEU A 294 10.35 28.19 9.81
C LEU A 294 11.42 27.08 9.67
N LEU A 295 12.67 27.35 10.04
CA LEU A 295 13.75 26.37 9.97
C LEU A 295 13.49 25.16 10.88
N GLN A 296 12.96 25.37 12.08
CA GLN A 296 12.59 24.29 13.00
C GLN A 296 11.47 23.42 12.41
N ARG A 297 10.46 24.04 11.80
CA ARG A 297 9.36 23.34 11.13
C ARG A 297 9.88 22.46 9.98
N GLN A 298 10.77 22.99 9.14
CA GLN A 298 11.38 22.23 8.05
C GLN A 298 12.21 21.04 8.53
N LYS A 299 12.79 21.12 9.73
CA LYS A 299 13.55 20.03 10.37
C LYS A 299 12.67 19.06 11.18
N SER A 300 11.36 19.27 11.25
CA SER A 300 10.44 18.37 11.96
C SER A 300 10.02 17.18 11.08
N ILE A 301 9.54 16.11 11.70
CA ILE A 301 9.06 14.90 11.00
C ILE A 301 7.87 15.24 10.08
N HIS A 302 6.93 16.08 10.53
CA HIS A 302 5.78 16.52 9.74
C HIS A 302 6.08 17.78 8.90
N ASN A 303 7.14 17.74 8.10
CA ASN A 303 7.54 18.83 7.21
C ASN A 303 6.87 18.77 5.82
N GLY A 304 5.98 17.81 5.60
CA GLY A 304 5.30 17.56 4.31
C GLY A 304 5.99 16.52 3.44
N LEU A 305 7.10 15.93 3.89
CA LEU A 305 7.59 14.68 3.35
C LEU A 305 6.81 13.50 3.95
N MET A 306 6.80 12.39 3.22
CA MET A 306 6.13 11.17 3.65
C MET A 306 6.87 10.52 4.81
N ASN A 307 6.11 9.93 5.71
CA ASN A 307 6.60 9.12 6.81
C ASN A 307 5.83 7.80 6.90
N ILE A 308 6.40 6.85 7.66
CA ILE A 308 5.79 5.53 7.88
C ILE A 308 5.04 5.53 9.22
N TYR A 309 3.83 5.01 9.19
CA TYR A 309 2.95 4.83 10.34
C TYR A 309 2.68 3.35 10.55
N ARG A 310 2.23 3.02 11.76
CA ARG A 310 1.68 1.71 12.10
C ARG A 310 0.39 1.84 12.89
N VAL A 311 -0.44 0.81 12.85
CA VAL A 311 -1.69 0.72 13.59
C VAL A 311 -2.04 -0.74 13.89
N ASP A 312 -2.52 -0.98 15.11
CA ASP A 312 -3.11 -2.27 15.48
C ASP A 312 -4.49 -2.39 14.82
N ILE A 313 -4.66 -3.42 14.01
CA ILE A 313 -5.89 -3.75 13.28
C ILE A 313 -6.48 -5.08 13.74
N THR A 314 -6.11 -5.59 14.91
CA THR A 314 -6.56 -6.91 15.40
C THR A 314 -8.09 -7.05 15.35
N GLU A 315 -8.82 -6.06 15.86
CA GLU A 315 -10.28 -6.08 15.87
C GLU A 315 -10.89 -5.94 14.47
N LEU A 316 -10.27 -5.12 13.60
CA LEU A 316 -10.67 -5.02 12.19
C LEU A 316 -10.44 -6.36 11.46
N ASN A 317 -9.28 -6.99 11.66
CA ASN A 317 -8.92 -8.27 11.08
C ASN A 317 -9.93 -9.36 11.50
N LYS A 318 -10.29 -9.44 12.79
CA LYS A 318 -11.35 -10.34 13.28
C LYS A 318 -12.70 -10.06 12.63
N TYR A 319 -13.09 -8.79 12.53
CA TYR A 319 -14.36 -8.39 11.91
C TYR A 319 -14.42 -8.78 10.43
N LEU A 320 -13.39 -8.44 9.64
CA LEU A 320 -13.32 -8.77 8.21
C LEU A 320 -13.37 -10.28 7.99
N ARG A 321 -12.67 -11.04 8.84
CA ARG A 321 -12.64 -12.50 8.76
C ARG A 321 -13.96 -13.16 9.13
N SER A 322 -14.81 -12.51 9.93
CA SER A 322 -16.16 -13.01 10.21
C SER A 322 -17.12 -12.84 9.03
N LYS A 323 -16.69 -12.24 7.91
CA LYS A 323 -17.47 -12.05 6.68
C LYS A 323 -17.14 -13.05 5.58
N ILE A 324 -16.17 -13.94 5.82
CA ILE A 324 -15.72 -14.99 4.90
C ILE A 324 -16.59 -16.23 5.08
#